data_AF-A0A3N5I5W8-F1
#
_entry.id   AF-A0A3N5I5W8-F1
#
_cell.length_a   1.000
_cell.length_b   1.000
_cell.length_c   1.000
_cell.angle_alpha   90.00
_cell.angle_beta   90.00
_cell.angle_gamma   90.00
#
_symmetry.space_group_name_H-M   'P 1'
#
loop_
_entity.id
_entity.type
_entity.pdbx_description
1 polymer ?
#
loop_
_entity_poly.entity_id
_entity_poly.type
_entity_poly.pdbx_seq_one_letter_code
_entity_poly.pdbx_strand_id
1 'polypeptide(L)'
;GLLDYFGLTPFFEVVLISGDLGYRKPHFSVFEQLISGLGVERDQILFIGDDLDPDIRGAKEAGLKPVWMTYVRDNRVPTFPGYTPTREEEAEPDVPRISHWQDLLNLLDSASHL
;
A
#
# COMPACT_ATOMS: atom_id res chain seq x y z
N GLY A 1 4.96 15.70 -12.15
CA GLY A 1 4.58 14.27 -12.25
C GLY A 1 3.07 14.11 -12.13
N LEU A 2 2.57 12.89 -11.98
CA LEU A 2 1.14 12.61 -11.83
C LEU A 2 0.54 13.39 -10.63
N LEU A 3 1.27 13.47 -9.52
CA LEU A 3 0.86 14.17 -8.32
C LEU A 3 0.68 15.68 -8.55
N ASP A 4 1.64 16.35 -9.21
CA ASP A 4 1.54 17.78 -9.50
C ASP A 4 0.37 18.09 -10.43
N TYR A 5 0.15 17.23 -11.43
CA TYR A 5 -0.95 17.40 -12.39
C TYR A 5 -2.31 17.37 -11.70
N PHE A 6 -2.48 16.51 -10.69
CA PHE A 6 -3.71 16.44 -9.88
C PHE A 6 -3.69 17.33 -8.64
N GLY A 7 -2.64 18.13 -8.42
CA GLY A 7 -2.50 19.01 -7.25
C GLY A 7 -2.37 18.25 -5.92
N LEU A 8 -1.88 17.00 -5.94
CA LEU A 8 -1.81 16.14 -4.77
C LEU A 8 -0.48 16.22 -4.02
N THR A 9 0.57 16.77 -4.65
CA THR A 9 1.91 16.90 -4.06
C THR A 9 1.93 17.48 -2.63
N PRO A 10 1.12 18.50 -2.27
CA PRO A 10 1.13 19.06 -0.91
C PRO A 10 0.66 18.11 0.19
N PHE A 11 0.04 16.97 -0.15
CA PHE A 11 -0.43 15.99 0.84
C PHE A 11 0.61 14.91 1.17
N PHE A 12 1.78 14.91 0.52
CA PHE A 12 2.82 13.92 0.72
C PHE A 12 4.09 14.56 1.28
N GLU A 13 4.51 14.14 2.47
CA GLU A 13 5.79 14.53 3.06
C GLU A 13 6.97 13.80 2.40
N VAL A 14 6.72 12.56 1.95
CA VAL A 14 7.71 11.68 1.33
C VAL A 14 7.14 11.10 0.04
N VAL A 15 7.91 11.18 -1.05
CA VAL A 15 7.57 10.57 -2.34
C VAL A 15 8.76 9.72 -2.80
N LEU A 16 8.52 8.42 -2.94
CA LEU A 16 9.51 7.45 -3.40
C LEU A 16 9.10 6.85 -4.73
N ILE A 17 10.01 6.85 -5.71
CA ILE A 17 9.78 6.33 -7.05
C ILE A 17 10.76 5.19 -7.30
N SER A 18 10.26 3.99 -7.61
CA SER A 18 11.09 2.79 -7.80
C SER A 18 12.15 2.96 -8.89
N GLY A 19 11.84 3.72 -9.95
CA GLY A 19 12.79 4.06 -11.02
C GLY A 19 14.00 4.85 -10.52
N ASP A 20 13.80 5.73 -9.53
CA ASP A 20 14.88 6.53 -8.94
C ASP A 20 15.66 5.75 -7.88
N LEU A 21 14.98 4.84 -7.16
CA LEU A 21 15.58 3.98 -6.15
C LEU A 21 16.36 2.78 -6.72
N GLY A 22 16.06 2.36 -7.94
CA GLY A 22 16.62 1.14 -8.54
C GLY A 22 16.07 -0.17 -7.95
N TYR A 23 15.15 -0.08 -6.99
CA TYR A 23 14.48 -1.21 -6.35
C TYR A 23 12.97 -1.08 -6.47
N ARG A 24 12.28 -2.21 -6.58
CA ARG A 24 10.82 -2.30 -6.54
C ARG A 24 10.39 -3.23 -5.41
N LYS A 25 9.21 -2.99 -4.87
CA LYS A 25 8.52 -3.92 -3.96
C LYS A 25 8.46 -5.33 -4.59
N PRO A 26 8.63 -6.42 -3.81
CA PRO A 26 8.76 -6.46 -2.35
C PRO A 26 10.19 -6.26 -1.81
N HIS A 27 11.15 -5.76 -2.61
CA HIS A 27 12.52 -5.60 -2.15
C HIS A 27 12.61 -4.71 -0.89
N PHE A 28 13.23 -5.23 0.17
CA PHE A 28 13.28 -4.61 1.51
C PHE A 28 13.72 -3.15 1.49
N SER A 29 14.69 -2.79 0.64
CA SER A 29 15.21 -1.41 0.54
C SER A 29 14.14 -0.36 0.23
N VAL A 30 13.03 -0.70 -0.46
CA VAL A 30 11.94 0.26 -0.70
C VAL A 30 11.25 0.62 0.62
N PHE A 31 11.00 -0.36 1.48
CA PHE A 31 10.37 -0.16 2.78
C PHE A 31 11.32 0.52 3.76
N GLU A 32 12.61 0.19 3.73
CA GLU A 32 13.63 0.86 4.53
C GLU A 32 13.71 2.36 4.23
N GLN A 33 13.72 2.75 2.95
CA GLN A 33 13.69 4.15 2.53
C GLN A 33 12.39 4.84 2.96
N LEU A 34 11.24 4.15 2.89
CA LEU A 34 9.97 4.69 3.36
C LEU A 34 9.98 4.96 4.87
N ILE A 35 10.40 3.98 5.67
CA ILE A 35 10.49 4.09 7.13
C ILE A 35 11.44 5.24 7.51
N SER A 36 12.63 5.27 6.88
CA SER A 36 13.61 6.33 7.14
C SER A 36 13.12 7.71 6.71
N GLY A 37 12.38 7.81 5.60
CA GLY A 37 11.84 9.08 5.10
C GLY A 37 10.75 9.64 5.99
N LEU A 38 9.87 8.79 6.52
CA LEU A 38 8.80 9.20 7.43
C LEU A 38 9.31 9.52 8.84
N GLY A 39 10.42 8.89 9.27
CA GLY A 39 11.03 9.18 10.57
C GLY A 39 10.18 8.75 11.77
N VAL A 40 9.31 7.76 11.60
CA VAL A 40 8.44 7.17 12.63
C VAL A 40 8.72 5.68 12.80
N GLU A 41 8.26 5.11 13.92
CA GLU A 41 8.42 3.69 14.19
C GLU A 41 7.59 2.83 13.23
N ARG A 42 8.07 1.61 12.94
CA ARG A 42 7.45 0.70 11.96
C ARG A 42 6.00 0.37 12.28
N ASP A 43 5.67 0.23 13.56
CA ASP A 43 4.34 -0.08 14.05
C ASP A 43 3.37 1.11 13.97
N GLN A 44 3.86 2.32 13.69
CA GLN A 44 3.05 3.52 13.45
C GLN A 44 2.70 3.68 11.96
N ILE A 45 3.19 2.81 11.08
CA ILE A 45 2.98 2.90 9.64
C ILE A 45 1.95 1.87 9.19
N LEU A 46 0.84 2.36 8.64
CA LEU A 46 -0.09 1.57 7.82
C LEU A 46 0.36 1.62 6.37
N PHE A 47 0.57 0.45 5.75
CA PHE A 47 0.95 0.33 4.34
C PHE A 47 -0.24 -0.15 3.51
N ILE A 48 -0.79 0.71 2.65
CA ILE A 48 -1.95 0.41 1.81
C ILE A 48 -1.50 0.08 0.39
N GLY A 49 -1.89 -1.09 -0.12
CA GLY A 49 -1.61 -1.52 -1.50
C GLY A 49 -2.55 -2.60 -1.99
N ASP A 50 -2.55 -2.86 -3.30
CA ASP A 50 -3.53 -3.71 -3.98
C ASP A 50 -2.98 -5.09 -4.40
N ASP A 51 -1.66 -5.24 -4.42
CA ASP A 51 -0.99 -6.48 -4.80
C ASP A 51 -0.49 -7.27 -3.58
N LEU A 52 -0.89 -8.54 -3.50
CA LEU A 52 -0.65 -9.40 -2.34
C LEU A 52 0.85 -9.66 -2.08
N ASP A 53 1.64 -9.97 -3.10
CA ASP A 53 3.08 -10.20 -2.92
C ASP A 53 3.88 -8.90 -2.67
N PRO A 54 3.97 -7.93 -3.60
CA PRO A 54 4.78 -6.74 -3.40
C PRO A 54 4.29 -5.82 -2.28
N ASP A 55 2.97 -5.70 -2.05
CA ASP A 55 2.45 -4.75 -1.05
C ASP A 55 2.21 -5.40 0.30
N ILE A 56 1.50 -6.54 0.32
CA ILE A 56 1.04 -7.13 1.57
C ILE A 56 2.16 -7.95 2.22
N ARG A 57 2.67 -8.97 1.52
CA ARG A 57 3.77 -9.79 2.01
C ARG A 57 5.03 -8.95 2.21
N GLY A 58 5.37 -8.10 1.23
CA GLY A 58 6.54 -7.21 1.33
C GLY A 58 6.50 -6.27 2.53
N ALA A 59 5.36 -5.61 2.80
CA ALA A 59 5.24 -4.72 3.94
C ALA A 59 5.27 -5.49 5.28
N LYS A 60 4.62 -6.66 5.33
CA LYS A 60 4.62 -7.53 6.51
C LYS A 60 6.02 -8.03 6.86
N GLU A 61 6.78 -8.48 5.87
CA GLU A 61 8.19 -8.89 6.04
C GLU A 61 9.09 -7.72 6.46
N ALA A 62 8.75 -6.49 6.04
CA ALA A 62 9.39 -5.28 6.51
C ALA A 62 8.92 -4.83 7.92
N GLY A 63 8.04 -5.57 8.58
CA GLY A 63 7.54 -5.26 9.92
C GLY A 63 6.54 -4.09 9.97
N LEU A 64 5.93 -3.74 8.83
CA LEU A 64 4.87 -2.75 8.74
C LEU A 64 3.50 -3.42 8.91
N LYS A 65 2.45 -2.60 9.09
CA LYS A 65 1.05 -3.06 9.15
C LYS A 65 0.39 -2.92 7.77
N PRO A 66 0.28 -3.99 6.96
CA PRO A 66 -0.35 -3.90 5.65
C PRO A 66 -1.87 -3.77 5.73
N VAL A 67 -2.46 -3.17 4.70
CA VAL A 67 -3.91 -3.10 4.45
C VAL A 67 -4.13 -3.36 2.97
N TRP A 68 -5.00 -4.33 2.66
CA TRP A 68 -5.26 -4.76 1.29
C TRP A 68 -6.40 -3.97 0.65
N MET A 69 -6.08 -3.21 -0.41
CA MET A 69 -7.03 -2.42 -1.19
C MET A 69 -7.58 -3.23 -2.36
N THR A 70 -8.89 -3.49 -2.36
CA THR A 70 -9.54 -4.36 -3.36
C THR A 70 -10.51 -3.66 -4.30
N TYR A 71 -10.55 -2.32 -4.31
CA TYR A 71 -11.48 -1.53 -5.14
C TYR A 71 -11.55 -2.00 -6.60
N VAL A 72 -10.39 -2.18 -7.25
CA VAL A 72 -10.30 -2.61 -8.67
C VAL A 72 -10.95 -4.00 -8.86
N ARG A 73 -10.69 -4.93 -7.94
CA ARG A 73 -11.20 -6.31 -7.99
C ARG A 73 -12.71 -6.34 -7.75
N ASP A 74 -13.16 -5.67 -6.71
CA ASP A 74 -14.56 -5.68 -6.27
C ASP A 74 -15.48 -5.00 -7.27
N ASN A 75 -14.99 -3.92 -7.90
CA ASN A 75 -15.74 -3.15 -8.90
C ASN A 75 -15.50 -3.65 -10.33
N ARG A 76 -14.71 -4.71 -10.52
CA ARG A 76 -14.35 -5.27 -11.85
C ARG A 76 -13.90 -4.19 -12.83
N VAL A 77 -13.08 -3.26 -12.35
CA VAL A 77 -12.60 -2.14 -13.17
C VAL A 77 -11.81 -2.73 -14.35
N PRO A 78 -12.09 -2.31 -15.60
CA PRO A 78 -11.38 -2.82 -16.76
C PRO A 78 -9.87 -2.59 -16.62
N THR A 79 -9.11 -3.69 -16.70
CA THR A 79 -7.65 -3.62 -16.71
C THR A 79 -7.15 -3.48 -18.15
N PHE A 80 -5.89 -3.08 -18.29
CA PHE A 80 -5.27 -2.95 -19.61
C PHE A 80 -5.13 -4.34 -20.27
N PRO A 81 -5.34 -4.45 -21.60
CA PRO A 81 -5.18 -5.70 -22.32
C PRO A 81 -3.80 -6.32 -22.06
N GLY A 82 -3.77 -7.59 -21.64
CA GLY A 82 -2.54 -8.30 -21.29
C GLY A 82 -2.14 -8.21 -19.82
N TYR A 83 -2.90 -7.49 -18.99
CA TYR A 83 -2.76 -7.59 -17.53
C TYR A 83 -3.37 -8.91 -17.03
N THR A 84 -2.51 -9.80 -16.57
CA THR A 84 -2.91 -10.99 -15.82
C THR A 84 -2.58 -10.69 -14.36
N PRO A 85 -3.56 -10.59 -13.45
CA PRO A 85 -3.27 -10.56 -12.03
C PRO A 85 -2.35 -11.72 -11.70
N THR A 86 -1.31 -11.48 -10.91
CA THR A 86 -0.60 -12.57 -10.24
C THR A 86 -1.65 -13.46 -9.57
N ARG A 87 -1.50 -14.78 -9.79
CA ARG A 87 -2.46 -15.86 -9.47
C ARG A 87 -3.21 -15.58 -8.17
N GLU A 88 -4.46 -16.02 -8.09
CA GLU A 88 -5.36 -15.99 -6.91
C GLU A 88 -4.63 -16.32 -5.60
N GLU A 89 -3.84 -15.39 -5.08
CA GLU A 89 -3.30 -15.46 -3.74
C GLU A 89 -4.50 -15.14 -2.85
N GLU A 90 -4.78 -16.06 -1.93
CA GLU A 90 -5.84 -15.86 -0.96
C GLU A 90 -5.43 -14.73 -0.01
N ALA A 91 -6.42 -13.97 0.46
CA ALA A 91 -6.19 -12.93 1.45
C ALA A 91 -5.46 -13.52 2.66
N GLU A 92 -4.41 -12.84 3.14
CA GLU A 92 -3.83 -13.18 4.43
C GLU A 92 -4.89 -12.95 5.53
N PRO A 93 -5.24 -13.95 6.36
CA PRO A 93 -6.39 -13.87 7.27
C PRO A 93 -6.34 -12.73 8.28
N ASP A 94 -5.14 -12.25 8.59
CA ASP A 94 -4.85 -11.21 9.59
C ASP A 94 -4.65 -9.82 8.98
N VAL A 95 -4.81 -9.66 7.67
CA VAL A 95 -4.64 -8.38 6.97
C VAL A 95 -6.00 -7.71 6.73
N PRO A 96 -6.24 -6.50 7.26
CA PRO A 96 -7.46 -5.76 6.99
C PRO A 96 -7.64 -5.52 5.48
N ARG A 97 -8.86 -5.73 4.98
CA ARG A 97 -9.24 -5.45 3.59
C ARG A 97 -10.15 -4.22 3.52
N ILE A 98 -9.84 -3.31 2.61
CA ILE A 98 -10.65 -2.13 2.30
C ILE A 98 -10.99 -2.09 0.81
N SER A 99 -12.18 -1.60 0.46
CA SER A 99 -12.59 -1.38 -0.94
C SER A 99 -13.10 0.03 -1.16
N HIS A 100 -13.60 0.66 -0.10
CA HIS A 100 -14.16 2.00 -0.12
C HIS A 100 -13.51 2.89 0.94
N TRP A 101 -13.64 4.22 0.77
CA TRP A 101 -13.14 5.19 1.74
C TRP A 101 -13.71 4.97 3.14
N GLN A 102 -14.97 4.55 3.26
CA GLN A 102 -15.58 4.29 4.56
C GLN A 102 -14.89 3.13 5.30
N ASP A 103 -14.39 2.12 4.59
CA ASP A 103 -13.67 1.00 5.21
C ASP A 103 -12.36 1.49 5.85
N LEU A 104 -11.65 2.39 5.15
CA LEU A 104 -10.43 3.01 5.66
C LEU A 104 -10.73 3.89 6.89
N LEU A 105 -11.79 4.70 6.84
CA LEU A 105 -12.17 5.54 7.98
C LEU A 105 -12.52 4.69 9.21
N ASN A 106 -13.32 3.65 9.02
CA ASN A 106 -13.66 2.71 10.10
C ASN A 106 -12.42 2.04 10.68
N LEU A 107 -11.46 1.65 9.82
CA LEU A 107 -10.18 1.07 10.25
C LEU A 107 -9.38 2.06 11.12
N LEU A 108 -9.24 3.31 10.68
CA LEU A 108 -8.50 4.35 11.43
C LEU A 108 -9.17 4.70 12.76
N ASP A 109 -10.50 4.75 12.80
CA ASP A 109 -11.26 4.99 14.03
C ASP A 109 -11.01 3.85 15.05
N SER A 110 -11.08 2.60 14.59
CA SER A 110 -10.81 1.43 15.46
C SER A 110 -9.36 1.38 15.99
N ALA A 111 -8.39 1.84 15.20
CA ALA A 111 -6.99 1.92 15.62
C ALA A 111 -6.72 3.04 16.64
N SER A 112 -7.54 4.09 16.64
CA SER A 112 -7.43 5.24 17.56
C SER A 112 -8.00 4.96 18.96
N HIS A 113 -8.66 3.82 19.14
CA HIS A 113 -9.28 3.38 20.39
C HIS A 113 -8.51 2.24 21.10
N LEU A 114 -7.30 1.93 20.65
CA LEU A 114 -6.34 1.01 21.27
C LEU A 114 -5.18 1.79 21.89
#